data_AF-A0A4Y2GZG9-F1
#
_entry.id   AF-A0A4Y2GZG9-F1
#
_cell.length_a   1.000
_cell.length_b   1.000
_cell.length_c   1.000
_cell.angle_alpha   90.00
_cell.angle_beta   90.00
_cell.angle_gamma   90.00
#
_symmetry.space_group_name_H-M   'P 1'
#
loop_
_entity.id
_entity.type
_entity.pdbx_description
1 polymer ?
#
loop_
_entity_poly.entity_id
_entity_poly.type
_entity_poly.pdbx_seq_one_letter_code
_entity_poly.pdbx_strand_id
1 'polypeptide(L)'
;MQGRERPENIPDIVVSVFKMKLSELLDDLIKRKVFGCVTSYIYVIEFQKRDLPHCHILLTLDYSSKIRTKDDTDKFVSAELPNINVNRRLSEIVTKCMVHGPLWYYKSKFPMHERW
;
A
#
# COMPACT_ATOMS: atom_id res chain seq x y z
N MET A 1 6.84 -38.78 7.97
CA MET A 1 8.09 -38.01 8.12
C MET A 1 7.95 -36.77 7.26
N GLN A 2 7.82 -35.59 7.88
CA GLN A 2 7.65 -34.32 7.19
C GLN A 2 9.00 -33.94 6.58
N GLY A 3 9.09 -33.88 5.25
CA GLY A 3 10.32 -33.53 4.56
C GLY A 3 10.75 -32.12 4.97
N ARG A 4 12.00 -31.97 5.42
CA ARG A 4 12.63 -30.67 5.62
C ARG A 4 12.53 -29.88 4.31
N GLU A 5 11.81 -28.76 4.31
CA GLU A 5 11.89 -27.80 3.22
C GLU A 5 13.34 -27.33 3.11
N ARG A 6 13.89 -27.39 1.89
CA ARG A 6 15.24 -26.94 1.62
C ARG A 6 15.25 -25.40 1.70
N PRO A 7 16.29 -24.78 2.28
CA PRO A 7 16.40 -23.31 2.35
C PRO A 7 16.32 -22.63 0.97
N GLU A 8 16.61 -23.39 -0.08
CA GLU A 8 16.52 -23.03 -1.50
C GLU A 8 15.07 -22.79 -1.99
N ASN A 9 14.04 -23.33 -1.32
CA ASN A 9 12.62 -23.19 -1.69
C ASN A 9 11.91 -22.04 -0.96
N ILE A 10 12.58 -21.35 -0.04
CA ILE A 10 12.05 -20.20 0.71
C ILE A 10 11.80 -18.95 -0.17
N PRO A 11 12.57 -18.67 -1.25
CA PRO A 11 12.25 -17.61 -2.21
C PRO A 11 10.91 -17.83 -2.94
N ASP A 12 10.53 -19.09 -3.19
CA ASP A 12 9.37 -19.41 -4.03
C ASP A 12 8.05 -19.07 -3.35
N ILE A 13 7.93 -19.24 -2.03
CA ILE A 13 6.69 -18.91 -1.31
C ILE A 13 6.44 -17.40 -1.34
N VAL A 14 7.48 -16.58 -1.10
CA VAL A 14 7.38 -15.13 -1.13
C VAL A 14 6.96 -14.65 -2.53
N VAL A 15 7.62 -15.17 -3.57
CA VAL A 15 7.29 -14.82 -4.96
C VAL A 15 5.89 -15.30 -5.34
N SER A 16 5.48 -16.49 -4.89
CA SER A 16 4.14 -17.04 -5.14
C SER A 16 3.06 -16.20 -4.48
N VAL A 17 3.23 -15.85 -3.19
CA VAL A 17 2.28 -15.00 -2.46
C VAL A 17 2.25 -13.60 -3.04
N PHE A 18 3.40 -13.04 -3.41
CA PHE A 18 3.47 -11.76 -4.10
C PHE A 18 2.69 -11.77 -5.41
N LYS A 19 2.88 -12.81 -6.25
CA LYS A 19 2.15 -12.96 -7.51
C LYS A 19 0.65 -13.10 -7.29
N MET A 20 0.22 -13.88 -6.30
CA MET A 20 -1.20 -14.02 -5.95
C MET A 20 -1.80 -12.66 -5.54
N LYS A 21 -1.11 -11.92 -4.66
CA LYS A 21 -1.56 -10.58 -4.23
C LYS A 21 -1.56 -9.56 -5.36
N LEU A 22 -0.55 -9.59 -6.23
CA LEU A 22 -0.49 -8.72 -7.39
C LEU A 22 -1.64 -9.00 -8.36
N SER A 23 -1.98 -10.27 -8.58
CA SER A 23 -3.12 -10.65 -9.42
C SER A 23 -4.45 -10.14 -8.86
N GLU A 24 -4.69 -10.31 -7.55
CA GLU A 24 -5.91 -9.79 -6.92
C GLU A 24 -5.96 -8.26 -6.96
N LEU A 25 -4.82 -7.59 -6.70
CA LEU A 25 -4.73 -6.14 -6.82
C LEU A 25 -5.05 -5.67 -8.24
N LEU A 26 -4.50 -6.31 -9.28
CA LEU A 26 -4.83 -5.97 -10.66
C LEU A 26 -6.32 -6.20 -10.97
N ASP A 27 -6.93 -7.23 -10.42
CA ASP A 27 -8.37 -7.47 -10.55
C ASP A 27 -9.20 -6.36 -9.89
N ASP A 28 -8.80 -5.89 -8.70
CA ASP A 28 -9.43 -4.73 -8.06
C ASP A 28 -9.32 -3.47 -8.91
N LEU A 29 -8.10 -3.18 -9.41
CA LEU A 29 -7.81 -1.98 -10.19
C LEU A 29 -8.55 -1.98 -11.54
N ILE A 30 -8.58 -3.11 -12.24
CA ILE A 30 -9.02 -3.18 -13.64
C ILE A 30 -10.45 -3.72 -13.77
N LYS A 31 -10.76 -4.84 -13.10
CA LYS A 31 -12.07 -5.50 -13.23
C LYS A 31 -13.10 -4.88 -12.31
N ARG A 32 -12.75 -4.69 -11.04
CA ARG A 32 -13.64 -4.09 -10.03
C ARG A 32 -13.66 -2.56 -10.10
N LYS A 33 -12.70 -1.98 -10.84
CA LYS A 33 -12.66 -0.55 -11.18
C LYS A 33 -12.67 0.33 -9.93
N VAL A 34 -11.85 0.00 -8.93
CA VAL A 34 -11.79 0.76 -7.68
C VAL A 34 -11.43 2.24 -7.89
N PHE A 35 -10.63 2.55 -8.91
CA PHE A 35 -10.31 3.92 -9.35
C PHE A 35 -11.16 4.41 -10.53
N GLY A 36 -12.21 3.68 -10.88
CA GLY A 36 -12.99 3.89 -12.10
C GLY A 36 -12.42 3.16 -13.32
N CYS A 37 -12.75 3.66 -14.51
CA CYS A 37 -12.43 2.98 -15.76
C CYS A 37 -10.96 3.20 -16.15
N VAL A 38 -10.20 2.11 -16.20
CA VAL A 38 -8.80 2.07 -16.65
C VAL A 38 -8.77 1.83 -18.16
N THR A 39 -8.16 2.76 -18.90
CA THR A 39 -7.98 2.67 -20.37
C THR A 39 -6.72 1.90 -20.75
N SER A 40 -5.65 2.04 -19.97
CA SER A 40 -4.41 1.28 -20.12
C SER A 40 -3.66 1.21 -18.79
N TYR A 41 -2.79 0.21 -18.64
CA TYR A 41 -1.91 0.08 -17.49
C TYR A 41 -0.59 -0.57 -17.89
N ILE A 42 0.47 -0.23 -17.17
CA ILE A 42 1.80 -0.83 -17.30
C ILE A 42 2.28 -1.12 -15.88
N TYR A 43 2.95 -2.25 -15.68
CA TYR A 43 3.62 -2.51 -14.42
C TYR A 43 4.99 -3.16 -14.61
N VAL A 44 5.89 -2.90 -13.67
CA VAL A 44 7.24 -3.47 -13.63
C VAL A 44 7.47 -4.08 -12.27
N ILE A 45 7.99 -5.31 -12.25
CA ILE A 45 8.37 -6.01 -11.02
C ILE A 45 9.89 -5.93 -10.88
N GLU A 46 10.34 -5.41 -9.75
CA GLU A 46 11.76 -5.28 -9.42
C GLU A 46 12.13 -6.26 -8.29
N PHE A 47 13.16 -7.06 -8.54
CA PHE A 47 13.77 -7.93 -7.55
C PHE A 47 15.07 -7.29 -7.06
N GLN A 48 14.99 -6.57 -5.95
CA GLN A 48 16.18 -6.01 -5.35
C GLN A 48 17.01 -7.11 -4.66
N LYS A 49 18.34 -7.04 -4.74
CA LYS A 49 19.29 -8.11 -4.32
C LYS A 49 19.09 -8.64 -2.88
N ARG A 50 18.42 -7.90 -2.00
CA ARG A 50 18.10 -8.29 -0.62
C ARG A 50 16.70 -7.89 -0.19
N ASP A 51 15.89 -7.41 -1.12
CA ASP A 51 14.57 -6.88 -0.78
C ASP A 51 13.48 -7.76 -1.35
N LEU A 52 12.29 -7.62 -0.79
CA LEU A 52 11.11 -8.30 -1.30
C LEU A 52 10.79 -7.79 -2.71
N PRO A 53 10.11 -8.61 -3.55
CA PRO A 53 9.66 -8.14 -4.85
C PRO A 53 8.81 -6.88 -4.70
N HIS A 54 9.13 -5.86 -5.51
CA HIS A 54 8.40 -4.60 -5.57
C HIS A 54 7.68 -4.49 -6.92
N CYS A 55 6.47 -3.94 -6.94
CA CYS A 55 5.74 -3.69 -8.18
C CYS A 55 5.45 -2.20 -8.32
N HIS A 56 5.92 -1.59 -9.41
CA HIS A 56 5.48 -0.27 -9.84
C HIS A 56 4.33 -0.44 -10.84
N ILE A 57 3.16 0.14 -10.55
CA ILE A 57 1.97 0.07 -11.42
C ILE A 57 1.60 1.49 -11.83
N LEU A 58 1.49 1.73 -13.14
CA LEU A 58 1.00 2.97 -13.71
C LEU A 58 -0.36 2.72 -14.39
N LEU A 59 -1.37 3.49 -14.01
CA LEU A 59 -2.72 3.41 -14.56
C LEU A 59 -3.06 4.67 -15.36
N THR A 60 -3.65 4.49 -16.54
CA THR A 60 -4.24 5.59 -17.33
C THR A 60 -5.75 5.48 -17.24
N LEU A 61 -6.39 6.41 -16.55
CA LEU A 61 -7.84 6.45 -16.36
C LEU A 61 -8.55 7.16 -17.51
N ASP A 62 -9.79 6.75 -17.78
CA ASP A 62 -10.65 7.45 -18.73
C ASP A 62 -10.96 8.89 -18.27
N TYR A 63 -11.48 9.72 -19.17
CA TYR A 63 -11.70 11.15 -18.89
C TYR A 63 -12.67 11.39 -17.72
N SER A 64 -13.67 10.53 -17.55
CA SER A 64 -14.68 10.59 -16.48
C SER A 64 -14.17 10.13 -15.13
N SER A 65 -13.18 9.23 -15.10
CA SER A 65 -12.60 8.65 -13.89
C SER A 65 -11.32 9.35 -13.45
N LYS A 66 -10.85 10.35 -14.21
CA LYS A 66 -9.65 11.11 -13.86
C LYS A 66 -9.80 11.77 -12.49
N ILE A 67 -8.87 11.45 -11.61
CA ILE A 67 -8.61 12.15 -10.35
C ILE A 67 -7.98 13.50 -10.70
N ARG A 68 -8.72 14.59 -10.47
CA ARG A 68 -8.28 15.96 -10.84
C ARG A 68 -8.29 16.92 -9.67
N THR A 69 -9.14 16.68 -8.71
CA THR A 69 -9.32 17.56 -7.55
C THR A 69 -8.67 16.93 -6.33
N LYS A 70 -8.38 17.78 -5.34
CA LYS A 70 -7.91 17.33 -4.04
C LYS A 70 -8.92 16.37 -3.39
N ASP A 71 -10.21 16.70 -3.45
CA ASP A 71 -11.26 15.87 -2.88
C ASP A 71 -11.33 14.49 -3.55
N ASP A 72 -10.99 14.38 -4.84
CA ASP A 72 -10.89 13.08 -5.50
C ASP A 72 -9.69 12.29 -4.98
N THR A 73 -8.54 12.93 -4.77
CA THR A 73 -7.38 12.28 -4.18
C THR A 73 -7.68 11.78 -2.76
N ASP A 74 -8.27 12.63 -1.91
CA ASP A 74 -8.58 12.30 -0.52
C ASP A 74 -9.59 11.13 -0.38
N LYS A 75 -10.43 10.88 -1.40
CA LYS A 75 -11.32 9.70 -1.44
C LYS A 75 -10.57 8.38 -1.59
N PHE A 76 -9.44 8.38 -2.29
CA PHE A 76 -8.71 7.16 -2.64
C PHE A 76 -7.41 6.98 -1.85
N VAL A 77 -6.81 8.07 -1.39
CA VAL A 77 -5.53 8.06 -0.68
C VAL A 77 -5.72 8.73 0.66
N SER A 78 -5.54 7.96 1.73
CA SER A 78 -5.54 8.47 3.10
C SER A 78 -4.45 7.79 3.92
N ALA A 79 -3.97 8.50 4.94
CA ALA A 79 -3.05 7.96 5.93
C ALA A 79 -3.53 8.42 7.32
N GLU A 80 -4.14 7.50 8.06
CA GLU A 80 -4.68 7.80 9.38
C GLU A 80 -3.84 7.16 10.48
N LEU A 81 -3.57 7.92 11.55
CA LEU A 81 -3.00 7.36 12.76
C LEU A 81 -4.11 6.73 13.62
N PRO A 82 -3.88 5.55 14.22
CA PRO A 82 -4.89 4.92 15.04
C PRO A 82 -5.23 5.78 16.25
N ASN A 83 -6.52 5.94 16.52
CA ASN A 83 -7.00 6.69 17.67
C ASN A 83 -6.68 5.94 18.97
N ILE A 84 -5.91 6.59 19.86
CA ILE A 84 -5.48 6.02 21.14
C ILE A 84 -6.64 5.68 22.08
N ASN A 85 -7.75 6.42 21.99
CA ASN A 85 -8.94 6.21 22.82
C ASN A 85 -9.81 5.05 22.31
N VAL A 86 -9.64 4.65 21.05
CA VAL A 86 -10.37 3.53 20.45
C VAL A 86 -9.56 2.24 20.57
N ASN A 87 -8.28 2.29 20.20
CA ASN A 87 -7.39 1.13 20.31
C ASN A 87 -5.97 1.58 20.63
N ARG A 88 -5.69 1.67 21.93
CA ARG A 88 -4.41 2.09 22.48
C ARG A 88 -3.25 1.23 21.98
N ARG A 89 -3.40 -0.10 22.00
CA ARG A 89 -2.35 -1.04 21.60
C ARG A 89 -1.97 -0.86 20.12
N LEU A 90 -2.97 -0.73 19.24
CA LEU A 90 -2.72 -0.48 17.82
C LEU A 90 -2.01 0.87 17.62
N SER A 91 -2.47 1.91 18.32
CA SER A 91 -1.86 3.25 18.27
C SER A 91 -0.39 3.25 18.70
N GLU A 92 -0.07 2.54 19.80
CA GLU A 92 1.30 2.39 20.30
C GLU A 92 2.20 1.65 19.30
N ILE A 93 1.71 0.54 18.71
CA ILE A 93 2.48 -0.24 17.72
C ILE A 93 2.75 0.59 16.47
N VAL A 94 1.71 1.22 15.89
CA VAL A 94 1.85 2.02 14.66
C VAL A 94 2.76 3.23 14.91
N THR A 95 2.59 3.93 16.04
CA THR A 95 3.45 5.08 16.37
C THR A 95 4.90 4.66 16.58
N LYS A 96 5.15 3.50 17.19
CA LYS A 96 6.52 3.00 17.41
C LYS A 96 7.20 2.51 16.14
N CYS A 97 6.45 1.85 15.26
CA CYS A 97 7.03 1.13 14.12
C CYS A 97 6.92 1.87 12.78
N MET A 98 5.90 2.70 12.59
CA MET A 98 5.56 3.32 11.29
C MET A 98 5.72 4.85 11.27
N VAL A 99 5.99 5.49 12.42
CA VAL A 99 6.28 6.92 12.51
C VAL A 99 7.76 7.11 12.79
N HIS A 100 8.49 7.74 11.87
CA HIS A 100 9.87 8.15 12.12
C HIS A 100 9.90 9.24 13.21
N GLY A 101 10.79 9.12 14.21
CA GLY A 101 10.87 10.02 15.37
C GLY A 101 11.29 11.46 15.01
N PRO A 102 11.57 12.36 15.98
CA PRO A 102 10.76 12.80 17.11
C PRO A 102 9.63 13.74 16.63
N LEU A 103 8.73 13.27 15.75
CA LEU A 103 7.61 14.07 15.24
C LEU A 103 6.41 14.16 16.21
N TRP A 104 6.48 13.48 17.36
CA TRP A 104 5.37 13.43 18.33
C TRP A 104 5.14 14.77 19.06
N TYR A 105 6.16 15.64 19.13
CA TYR A 105 6.08 16.90 19.87
C TYR A 105 5.29 18.00 19.13
N TYR A 106 5.14 17.91 17.80
CA TYR A 106 4.43 18.93 17.00
C TYR A 106 2.91 18.70 16.87
N LYS A 107 2.36 17.67 17.54
CA LYS A 107 0.94 17.28 17.44
C LYS A 107 -0.07 18.30 17.97
N SER A 108 0.35 19.39 18.63
CA SER A 108 -0.59 20.46 19.04
C SER A 108 -0.85 21.51 17.96
N LYS A 109 -0.07 21.56 16.87
CA LYS A 109 -0.15 22.67 15.90
C LYS A 109 -0.60 22.24 14.50
N PHE A 110 -0.47 20.96 14.17
CA PHE A 110 -0.87 20.41 12.88
C PHE A 110 -1.55 19.06 13.10
N PRO A 111 -2.89 18.98 13.19
CA PRO A 111 -3.56 17.75 12.76
C PRO A 111 -3.05 17.46 11.34
N MET A 112 -2.82 16.19 10.98
CA MET A 112 -2.60 15.81 9.58
C MET A 112 -3.87 16.12 8.78
N HIS A 113 -4.05 17.40 8.51
CA HIS A 113 -5.04 18.03 7.68
C HIS A 113 -4.35 19.18 6.93
N GLU A 114 -3.13 18.96 6.47
CA GLU A 114 -2.46 19.78 5.47
C GLU A 114 -1.88 18.84 4.43
N ARG A 115 -2.58 18.75 3.30
CA ARG A 115 -2.15 19.38 2.03
C ARG A 115 -0.91 18.68 1.48
N TRP A 116 -1.18 17.62 0.73
CA TRP A 116 -0.49 17.37 -0.52
C TRP A 116 -1.42 17.82 -1.66
#